data_AF-A0A034VN52-F1
#
_entry.id   AF-A0A034VN52-F1
#
_cell.length_a   1.000
_cell.length_b   1.000
_cell.length_c   1.000
_cell.angle_alpha   90.00
_cell.angle_beta   90.00
_cell.angle_gamma   90.00
#
_symmetry.space_group_name_H-M   'P 1'
#
loop_
_entity.id
_entity.type
_entity.pdbx_description
1 polymer ?
#
loop_
_entity_poly.entity_id
_entity_poly.type
_entity_poly.pdbx_seq_one_letter_code
_entity_poly.pdbx_strand_id
1 'polypeptide(L)'
;PTRIWVVKMSARIRSAICEKISQATQVSHNVYHELEVPAKRSAILQWTPPPSDISNELLQIIPNLQYDKSLIKTVNLLPASGKISARVEFQLQMQSFAESLLQENDKPAPRLESHVVFDFSSPNIAKPFHVGHLRSTIIGNVLSNLHQHLGYRVTRINYLGDWGTQFGMLHLGVQMLGITNEQMRAKPIETLYSAYVAANTLAKTEPSITEKARECFTKLETGTDDELARQWQEYRKHTVTELEMVYARLGVRFDQYDWESQYSQREIGDVLERLQENALLLDEKDGRKVVEVDGRRIPVVKSDGSSLYLTRDIAAVLDRFRRYNFERMYYVVENGQADHFNALFKTTAALTTDIPLDRMVHVKFGRIHGMSTRSGKVVFLRDVLNEARDLMLEKQLQSATTKVELSSSSSDYKTVADILGVSAVITNDLKQRRQRDYDFDWKKALQVNGDTGIKLQYTHCRLHSLLQNLNMLIPPTVRWM
;
A
#
# COMPACT_ATOMS: atom_id res chain seq x y z
N PRO A 1 -29.58 -15.21 5.16
CA PRO A 1 -29.98 -14.61 6.45
C PRO A 1 -28.87 -14.82 7.50
N THR A 2 -28.59 -13.81 8.32
CA THR A 2 -27.53 -13.75 9.36
C THR A 2 -26.08 -13.72 8.88
N ARG A 3 -25.71 -12.70 8.09
CA ARG A 3 -24.36 -12.10 8.11
C ARG A 3 -24.54 -10.59 7.93
N ILE A 4 -23.70 -9.79 8.58
CA ILE A 4 -23.69 -8.31 8.68
C ILE A 4 -24.38 -7.76 9.94
N TRP A 5 -23.70 -7.86 11.08
CA TRP A 5 -23.89 -6.98 12.22
C TRP A 5 -22.55 -6.31 12.55
N VAL A 6 -22.26 -5.22 11.83
CA VAL A 6 -21.53 -4.05 12.35
C VAL A 6 -22.19 -2.85 11.70
N VAL A 7 -23.32 -2.45 12.24
CA VAL A 7 -24.02 -1.25 11.77
C VAL A 7 -23.31 -0.05 12.37
N LYS A 8 -22.33 0.52 11.64
CA LYS A 8 -21.84 1.87 11.94
C LYS A 8 -23.04 2.80 12.05
N MET A 9 -23.07 3.74 13.00
CA MET A 9 -24.20 4.69 13.16
C MET A 9 -24.66 5.32 11.83
N SER A 10 -23.73 5.60 10.91
CA SER A 10 -24.04 6.02 9.54
C SER A 10 -24.93 5.05 8.75
N ALA A 11 -24.65 3.74 8.80
CA ALA A 11 -25.48 2.70 8.19
C ALA A 11 -26.85 2.58 8.87
N ARG A 12 -26.92 2.75 10.20
CA ARG A 12 -28.19 2.75 10.95
C ARG A 12 -29.07 3.91 10.50
N ILE A 13 -28.50 5.12 10.43
CA ILE A 13 -29.20 6.33 9.96
C ILE A 13 -29.70 6.14 8.52
N ARG A 14 -28.84 5.66 7.61
CA ARG A 14 -29.22 5.41 6.21
C ARG A 14 -30.33 4.37 6.09
N SER A 15 -30.26 3.28 6.87
CA SER A 15 -31.30 2.24 6.89
C SER A 15 -32.63 2.79 7.40
N ALA A 16 -32.60 3.57 8.49
CA ALA A 16 -33.80 4.18 9.06
C ALA A 16 -34.46 5.18 8.08
N ILE A 17 -33.66 5.98 7.35
CA ILE A 17 -34.17 6.86 6.30
C ILE A 17 -34.80 6.05 5.17
N CYS A 18 -34.07 5.04 4.66
CA CYS A 18 -34.54 4.20 3.56
C CYS A 18 -35.85 3.50 3.91
N GLU A 19 -35.94 2.86 5.09
CA GLU A 19 -37.13 2.16 5.55
C GLU A 19 -38.34 3.10 5.62
N LYS A 20 -38.16 4.31 6.18
CA LYS A 20 -39.25 5.29 6.28
C LYS A 20 -39.74 5.76 4.91
N ILE A 21 -38.83 5.99 3.97
CA ILE A 21 -39.20 6.40 2.62
C ILE A 21 -39.90 5.25 1.90
N SER A 22 -39.33 4.04 1.92
CA SER A 22 -39.93 2.86 1.27
C SER A 22 -41.32 2.52 1.82
N GLN A 23 -41.54 2.66 3.13
CA GLN A 23 -42.88 2.49 3.74
C GLN A 23 -43.90 3.51 3.22
N ALA A 24 -43.48 4.76 2.98
CA ALA A 24 -44.37 5.85 2.60
C ALA A 24 -44.61 5.92 1.08
N THR A 25 -43.64 5.53 0.26
CA THR A 25 -43.69 5.74 -1.20
C THR A 25 -43.91 4.46 -1.99
N GLN A 26 -43.80 3.27 -1.38
CA GLN A 26 -43.81 1.96 -2.05
C GLN A 26 -42.78 1.83 -3.19
N VAL A 27 -41.78 2.70 -3.22
CA VAL A 27 -40.74 2.71 -4.26
C VAL A 27 -39.81 1.51 -4.04
N SER A 28 -39.59 0.71 -5.08
CA SER A 28 -38.69 -0.45 -5.08
C SER A 28 -37.21 -0.09 -5.07
N HIS A 29 -36.88 1.21 -5.10
CA HIS A 29 -35.53 1.74 -5.22
C HIS A 29 -34.83 1.84 -3.86
N ASN A 30 -33.52 1.57 -3.84
CA ASN A 30 -32.76 1.45 -2.60
C ASN A 30 -32.07 2.77 -2.24
N VAL A 31 -32.87 3.68 -1.66
CA VAL A 31 -32.46 5.02 -1.21
C VAL A 31 -31.18 4.99 -0.34
N TYR A 32 -30.94 3.89 0.37
CA TYR A 32 -29.75 3.69 1.20
C TYR A 32 -28.44 4.05 0.48
N HIS A 33 -28.29 3.61 -0.78
CA HIS A 33 -27.07 3.80 -1.57
C HIS A 33 -27.00 5.18 -2.25
N GLU A 34 -28.14 5.85 -2.42
CA GLU A 34 -28.26 7.17 -3.05
C GLU A 34 -28.12 8.32 -2.04
N LEU A 35 -28.14 8.03 -0.74
CA LEU A 35 -27.88 9.04 0.29
C LEU A 35 -26.42 9.50 0.22
N GLU A 36 -26.20 10.79 -0.02
CA GLU A 36 -24.88 11.39 -0.14
C GLU A 36 -24.57 12.33 1.03
N VAL A 37 -23.29 12.49 1.35
CA VAL A 37 -22.83 13.52 2.29
C VAL A 37 -22.40 14.73 1.46
N PRO A 38 -23.03 15.91 1.60
CA PRO A 38 -22.63 17.09 0.83
C PRO A 38 -21.21 17.53 1.16
N ALA A 39 -20.41 17.86 0.13
CA ALA A 39 -18.98 18.16 0.28
C ALA A 39 -18.62 19.32 1.24
N LYS A 40 -19.54 20.26 1.48
CA LYS A 40 -19.31 21.47 2.30
C LYS A 40 -20.20 21.59 3.53
N ARG A 41 -21.05 20.59 3.80
CA ARG A 41 -21.99 20.64 4.93
C ARG A 41 -21.83 19.38 5.76
N SER A 42 -21.41 19.56 7.02
CA SER A 42 -21.35 18.48 8.00
C SER A 42 -22.75 18.15 8.51
N ALA A 43 -22.91 16.92 9.03
CA ALA A 43 -24.14 16.47 9.68
C ALA A 43 -25.38 16.45 8.79
N ILE A 44 -25.23 16.24 7.48
CA ILE A 44 -26.34 16.18 6.53
C ILE A 44 -26.18 14.95 5.64
N LEU A 45 -27.28 14.26 5.41
CA LEU A 45 -27.45 13.36 4.27
C LEU A 45 -28.39 14.01 3.27
N GLN A 46 -28.06 13.90 1.99
CA GLN A 46 -28.88 14.41 0.90
C GLN A 46 -29.29 13.24 0.02
N TRP A 47 -30.54 13.26 -0.43
CA TRP A 47 -31.00 12.34 -1.45
C TRP A 47 -31.57 13.10 -2.64
N THR A 48 -31.11 12.74 -3.83
CA THR A 48 -31.58 13.30 -5.09
C THR A 48 -32.35 12.20 -5.82
N PRO A 49 -33.70 12.18 -5.72
CA PRO A 49 -34.52 11.16 -6.35
C PRO A 49 -34.37 11.20 -7.87
N PRO A 50 -34.34 10.05 -8.57
CA PRO A 50 -34.35 10.03 -10.03
C PRO A 50 -35.64 10.66 -10.58
N PRO A 51 -35.59 11.40 -11.71
CA PRO A 51 -36.75 12.13 -12.24
C PRO A 51 -37.97 11.26 -12.57
N SER A 52 -37.77 9.97 -12.83
CA SER A 52 -38.80 8.98 -13.19
C SER A 52 -39.48 8.33 -11.99
N ASP A 53 -38.90 8.44 -10.80
CA ASP A 53 -39.16 7.44 -9.74
C ASP A 53 -40.15 7.94 -8.69
N ILE A 54 -40.30 9.26 -8.53
CA ILE A 54 -41.16 9.84 -7.49
C ILE A 54 -41.86 11.10 -8.02
N SER A 55 -43.19 11.12 -7.86
CA SER A 55 -44.00 12.29 -8.20
C SER A 55 -43.70 13.48 -7.27
N ASN A 56 -43.92 14.71 -7.74
CA ASN A 56 -43.75 15.90 -6.90
C ASN A 56 -44.62 15.85 -5.63
N GLU A 57 -45.79 15.21 -5.69
CA GLU A 57 -46.66 14.99 -4.53
C GLU A 57 -46.01 14.08 -3.49
N LEU A 58 -45.41 12.98 -3.93
CA LEU A 58 -44.68 12.07 -3.04
C LEU A 58 -43.40 12.69 -2.48
N LEU A 59 -42.76 13.65 -3.16
CA LEU A 59 -41.63 14.38 -2.57
C LEU A 59 -42.05 15.35 -1.46
N GLN A 60 -43.25 15.91 -1.54
CA GLN A 60 -43.75 16.84 -0.53
C GLN A 60 -44.13 16.14 0.79
N ILE A 61 -44.44 14.85 0.78
CA ILE A 61 -44.75 14.11 2.01
C ILE A 61 -43.50 13.73 2.81
N ILE A 62 -42.33 13.61 2.16
CA ILE A 62 -41.11 13.08 2.78
C ILE A 62 -40.64 13.91 3.99
N PRO A 63 -40.57 15.25 3.92
CA PRO A 63 -40.25 16.07 5.10
C PRO A 63 -41.19 15.87 6.29
N ASN A 64 -42.42 15.44 6.05
CA ASN A 64 -43.47 15.29 7.05
C ASN A 64 -43.55 13.86 7.65
N LEU A 65 -42.69 12.93 7.20
CA LEU A 65 -42.65 11.59 7.76
C LEU A 65 -42.15 11.59 9.20
N GLN A 66 -42.59 10.61 9.99
CA GLN A 66 -42.15 10.44 11.37
C GLN A 66 -40.78 9.73 11.43
N TYR A 67 -39.72 10.53 11.43
CA TYR A 67 -38.36 10.07 11.64
C TYR A 67 -38.00 9.94 13.12
N ASP A 68 -37.04 9.07 13.42
CA ASP A 68 -36.45 8.96 14.75
C ASP A 68 -35.71 10.26 15.09
N LYS A 69 -36.26 11.05 16.02
CA LYS A 69 -35.70 12.34 16.45
C LYS A 69 -34.35 12.22 17.17
N SER A 70 -33.99 11.02 17.62
CA SER A 70 -32.65 10.74 18.14
C SER A 70 -31.61 10.66 17.01
N LEU A 71 -32.03 10.44 15.76
CA LEU A 71 -31.13 10.31 14.61
C LEU A 71 -31.21 11.52 13.67
N ILE A 72 -32.41 12.07 13.48
CA ILE A 72 -32.71 13.11 12.50
C ILE A 72 -33.35 14.31 13.20
N LYS A 73 -32.70 15.46 13.08
CA LYS A 73 -33.14 16.73 13.67
C LYS A 73 -34.25 17.38 12.85
N THR A 74 -34.05 17.51 11.55
CA THR A 74 -35.00 18.13 10.61
C THR A 74 -34.85 17.51 9.24
N VAL A 75 -35.93 17.50 8.46
CA VAL A 75 -35.91 17.10 7.05
C VAL A 75 -36.46 18.24 6.21
N ASN A 76 -35.73 18.62 5.16
CA ASN A 76 -36.09 19.74 4.30
C ASN A 76 -36.14 19.29 2.85
N LEU A 77 -37.21 19.64 2.14
CA LEU A 77 -37.26 19.54 0.68
C LEU A 77 -36.64 20.81 0.09
N LEU A 78 -35.57 20.65 -0.68
CA LEU A 78 -35.04 21.70 -1.52
C LEU A 78 -35.67 21.56 -2.91
N PRO A 79 -36.49 22.54 -3.35
CA PRO A 79 -37.14 22.47 -4.65
C PRO A 79 -36.11 22.55 -5.78
N ALA A 80 -36.50 22.07 -6.96
CA ALA A 80 -35.69 22.20 -8.16
C ALA A 80 -35.44 23.69 -8.48
N SER A 81 -34.24 24.02 -8.92
CA SER A 81 -33.86 25.39 -9.30
C SER A 81 -32.91 25.38 -10.50
N GLY A 82 -33.39 25.90 -11.64
CA GLY A 82 -32.66 25.86 -12.90
C GLY A 82 -32.31 24.42 -13.32
N LYS A 83 -31.02 24.10 -13.43
CA LYS A 83 -30.51 22.76 -13.78
C LYS A 83 -30.39 21.80 -12.59
N ILE A 84 -30.75 22.24 -11.39
CA ILE A 84 -30.61 21.46 -10.16
C ILE A 84 -31.94 20.75 -9.87
N SER A 85 -31.92 19.42 -9.83
CA SER A 85 -33.06 18.60 -9.42
C SER A 85 -33.48 18.87 -7.97
N ALA A 86 -34.76 18.64 -7.67
CA ALA A 86 -35.25 18.65 -6.30
C ALA A 86 -34.51 17.60 -5.46
N ARG A 87 -34.31 17.88 -4.17
CA ARG A 87 -33.57 17.00 -3.26
C ARG A 87 -34.10 17.10 -1.84
N VAL A 88 -33.95 16.03 -1.08
CA VAL A 88 -34.33 15.98 0.32
C VAL A 88 -33.06 16.01 1.17
N GLU A 89 -33.00 16.93 2.13
CA GLU A 89 -31.91 17.03 3.10
C GLU A 89 -32.37 16.52 4.47
N PHE A 90 -31.62 15.57 5.01
CA PHE A 90 -31.77 15.02 6.35
C PHE A 90 -30.69 15.61 7.25
N GLN A 91 -31.06 16.56 8.10
CA GLN A 91 -30.17 17.10 9.12
C GLN A 91 -30.04 16.10 10.26
N LEU A 92 -28.82 15.65 10.53
CA LEU A 92 -28.53 14.64 11.54
C LEU A 92 -28.52 15.23 12.96
N GLN A 93 -28.90 14.43 13.94
CA GLN A 93 -28.77 14.75 15.36
C GLN A 93 -27.32 14.48 15.83
N MET A 94 -26.53 15.56 15.90
CA MET A 94 -25.10 15.46 16.21
C MET A 94 -24.79 14.91 17.60
N GLN A 95 -25.64 15.22 18.59
CA GLN A 95 -25.41 14.78 19.96
C GLN A 95 -25.46 13.26 20.07
N SER A 96 -26.53 12.64 19.55
CA SER A 96 -26.69 11.18 19.57
C SER A 96 -25.63 10.46 18.72
N PHE A 97 -25.18 11.08 17.63
CA PHE A 97 -24.05 10.58 16.85
C PHE A 97 -22.74 10.60 17.66
N ALA A 98 -22.45 11.70 18.35
CA ALA A 98 -21.28 11.81 19.21
C ALA A 98 -21.35 10.84 20.40
N GLU A 99 -22.48 10.78 21.11
CA GLU A 99 -22.71 9.84 22.21
C GLU A 99 -22.50 8.39 21.76
N SER A 100 -23.00 8.02 20.58
CA SER A 100 -22.75 6.68 20.02
C SER A 100 -21.28 6.43 19.76
N LEU A 101 -20.55 7.37 19.16
CA LEU A 101 -19.11 7.22 18.94
C LEU A 101 -18.33 7.08 20.25
N LEU A 102 -18.78 7.74 21.32
CA LEU A 102 -18.16 7.71 22.65
C LEU A 102 -18.51 6.46 23.47
N GLN A 103 -19.63 5.82 23.17
CA GLN A 103 -20.10 4.59 23.81
C GLN A 103 -19.75 3.32 23.01
N GLU A 104 -19.51 3.47 21.70
CA GLU A 104 -18.97 2.41 20.85
C GLU A 104 -17.57 2.08 21.33
N ASN A 105 -17.40 0.87 21.87
CA ASN A 105 -16.07 0.27 21.92
C ASN A 105 -15.69 -0.04 20.46
N ASP A 106 -14.45 0.24 20.01
CA ASP A 106 -13.93 -0.36 18.76
C ASP A 106 -13.90 -1.88 18.97
N LYS A 107 -15.04 -2.50 18.71
CA LYS A 107 -15.09 -3.93 18.50
C LYS A 107 -14.55 -4.12 17.10
N PRO A 108 -13.44 -4.87 16.93
CA PRO A 108 -12.94 -5.17 15.61
C PRO A 108 -14.06 -5.78 14.77
N ALA A 109 -14.06 -5.49 13.47
CA ALA A 109 -15.01 -6.10 12.56
C ALA A 109 -14.95 -7.64 12.70
N PRO A 110 -16.09 -8.34 12.58
CA PRO A 110 -16.11 -9.79 12.67
C PRO A 110 -15.16 -10.36 11.62
N ARG A 111 -14.33 -11.32 12.06
CA ARG A 111 -13.35 -11.95 11.18
C ARG A 111 -14.08 -12.67 10.06
N LEU A 112 -13.72 -12.33 8.82
CA LEU A 112 -14.18 -12.99 7.61
C LEU A 112 -13.33 -14.23 7.35
N GLU A 113 -13.92 -15.23 6.70
CA GLU A 113 -13.20 -16.42 6.23
C GLU A 113 -12.29 -16.08 5.03
N SER A 114 -12.65 -15.05 4.29
CA SER A 114 -11.92 -14.47 3.17
C SER A 114 -10.49 -14.07 3.51
N HIS A 115 -9.55 -14.59 2.73
CA HIS A 115 -8.12 -14.25 2.84
C HIS A 115 -7.69 -13.37 1.68
N VAL A 116 -7.10 -12.21 1.99
CA VAL A 116 -6.49 -11.32 1.00
C VAL A 116 -4.98 -11.22 1.21
N VAL A 117 -4.25 -11.19 0.10
CA VAL A 117 -2.78 -11.11 0.09
C VAL A 117 -2.34 -9.79 -0.54
N PHE A 118 -1.35 -9.14 0.03
CA PHE A 118 -0.76 -7.91 -0.49
C PHE A 118 0.72 -8.11 -0.75
N ASP A 119 1.15 -7.92 -2.00
CA ASP A 119 2.54 -7.83 -2.42
C ASP A 119 2.89 -6.35 -2.63
N PHE A 120 3.78 -5.82 -1.79
CA PHE A 120 4.15 -4.41 -1.83
C PHE A 120 5.55 -4.16 -1.28
N SER A 121 6.06 -2.97 -1.56
CA SER A 121 7.45 -2.55 -1.39
C SER A 121 8.40 -3.25 -2.37
N SER A 122 8.60 -4.55 -2.19
CA SER A 122 9.26 -5.49 -3.12
C SER A 122 10.49 -4.90 -3.84
N PRO A 123 11.48 -4.33 -3.11
CA PRO A 123 12.66 -3.75 -3.72
C PRO A 123 13.61 -4.81 -4.29
N ASN A 124 14.39 -4.40 -5.28
CA ASN A 124 15.56 -5.16 -5.72
C ASN A 124 16.77 -4.81 -4.83
N ILE A 125 17.38 -5.81 -4.20
CA ILE A 125 18.45 -5.61 -3.22
C ILE A 125 19.78 -5.15 -3.83
N ALA A 126 19.95 -5.29 -5.15
CA ALA A 126 21.09 -4.79 -5.91
C ALA A 126 20.96 -3.31 -6.29
N LYS A 127 19.79 -2.71 -6.04
CA LYS A 127 19.50 -1.31 -6.35
C LYS A 127 19.22 -0.52 -5.08
N PRO A 128 19.53 0.78 -5.04
CA PRO A 128 19.16 1.62 -3.92
C PRO A 128 17.64 1.56 -3.74
N PHE A 129 17.20 1.38 -2.50
CA PHE A 129 15.79 1.54 -2.16
C PHE A 129 15.42 3.01 -2.38
N HIS A 130 14.99 3.32 -3.59
CA HIS A 130 14.60 4.67 -3.98
C HIS A 130 13.11 4.93 -3.69
N VAL A 131 12.73 6.17 -3.93
CA VAL A 131 11.43 6.76 -3.60
C VAL A 131 10.22 6.01 -4.21
N GLY A 132 10.42 5.26 -5.31
CA GLY A 132 9.35 4.45 -5.91
C GLY A 132 8.86 3.34 -4.97
N HIS A 133 9.80 2.71 -4.25
CA HIS A 133 9.47 1.69 -3.27
C HIS A 133 8.77 2.29 -2.03
N LEU A 134 9.04 3.56 -1.69
CA LEU A 134 8.34 4.25 -0.59
C LEU A 134 6.83 4.35 -0.86
N ARG A 135 6.42 4.73 -2.08
CA ARG A 135 4.98 4.79 -2.44
C ARG A 135 4.33 3.42 -2.28
N SER A 136 4.93 2.39 -2.88
CA SER A 136 4.41 1.03 -2.78
C SER A 136 4.26 0.60 -1.31
N THR A 137 5.27 0.91 -0.50
CA THR A 137 5.30 0.64 0.94
C THR A 137 4.11 1.29 1.68
N ILE A 138 3.91 2.59 1.51
CA ILE A 138 2.87 3.35 2.21
C ILE A 138 1.48 2.90 1.74
N ILE A 139 1.27 2.82 0.43
CA ILE A 139 -0.03 2.45 -0.15
C ILE A 139 -0.41 1.03 0.26
N GLY A 140 0.52 0.08 0.16
CA GLY A 140 0.28 -1.31 0.55
C GLY A 140 -0.02 -1.45 2.04
N ASN A 141 0.67 -0.70 2.89
CA ASN A 141 0.39 -0.68 4.33
C ASN A 141 -1.03 -0.15 4.63
N VAL A 142 -1.42 0.97 4.03
CA VAL A 142 -2.77 1.54 4.24
C VAL A 142 -3.86 0.57 3.78
N LEU A 143 -3.70 -0.01 2.59
CA LEU A 143 -4.70 -0.93 2.04
C LEU A 143 -4.80 -2.21 2.86
N SER A 144 -3.68 -2.80 3.26
CA SER A 144 -3.67 -4.01 4.08
C SER A 144 -4.26 -3.77 5.47
N ASN A 145 -3.95 -2.63 6.11
CA ASN A 145 -4.54 -2.23 7.39
C ASN A 145 -6.04 -1.99 7.27
N LEU A 146 -6.49 -1.36 6.18
CA LEU A 146 -7.92 -1.16 5.92
C LEU A 146 -8.66 -2.50 5.76
N HIS A 147 -8.12 -3.44 5.00
CA HIS A 147 -8.75 -4.77 4.85
C HIS A 147 -8.77 -5.54 6.16
N GLN A 148 -7.69 -5.47 6.95
CA GLN A 148 -7.65 -6.08 8.28
C GLN A 148 -8.70 -5.47 9.21
N HIS A 149 -8.85 -4.14 9.21
CA HIS A 149 -9.89 -3.45 9.99
C HIS A 149 -11.31 -3.82 9.53
N LEU A 150 -11.49 -4.14 8.24
CA LEU A 150 -12.76 -4.65 7.70
C LEU A 150 -13.02 -6.14 8.00
N GLY A 151 -12.11 -6.81 8.71
CA GLY A 151 -12.28 -8.18 9.19
C GLY A 151 -11.66 -9.26 8.30
N TYR A 152 -11.06 -8.90 7.15
CA TYR A 152 -10.38 -9.89 6.31
C TYR A 152 -9.19 -10.51 7.02
N ARG A 153 -8.91 -11.80 6.75
CA ARG A 153 -7.57 -12.34 6.99
C ARG A 153 -6.63 -11.67 5.98
N VAL A 154 -5.51 -11.12 6.44
CA VAL A 154 -4.55 -10.41 5.58
C VAL A 154 -3.18 -11.05 5.72
N THR A 155 -2.49 -11.23 4.60
CA THR A 155 -1.05 -11.56 4.55
C THR A 155 -0.30 -10.52 3.74
N ARG A 156 0.73 -9.93 4.34
CA ARG A 156 1.62 -8.91 3.75
C ARG A 156 2.92 -9.56 3.33
N ILE A 157 3.17 -9.61 2.03
CA ILE A 157 4.36 -10.18 1.42
C ILE A 157 5.25 -9.02 0.94
N ASN A 158 6.53 -9.13 1.25
CA ASN A 158 7.57 -8.36 0.58
C ASN A 158 8.32 -9.30 -0.35
N TYR A 159 8.17 -9.11 -1.66
CA TYR A 159 8.75 -9.99 -2.67
C TYR A 159 10.06 -9.39 -3.19
N LEU A 160 11.16 -9.76 -2.54
CA LEU A 160 12.45 -9.14 -2.75
C LEU A 160 13.11 -9.65 -4.02
N GLY A 161 13.55 -8.71 -4.86
CA GLY A 161 14.23 -9.00 -6.11
C GLY A 161 15.68 -9.38 -5.84
N ASP A 162 15.99 -10.67 -5.95
CA ASP A 162 17.30 -11.25 -5.67
C ASP A 162 17.80 -12.22 -6.76
N TRP A 163 17.27 -12.12 -7.98
CA TRP A 163 17.57 -13.04 -9.08
C TRP A 163 18.11 -12.41 -10.39
N GLY A 164 19.07 -13.09 -11.04
CA GLY A 164 19.67 -12.71 -12.33
C GLY A 164 21.18 -12.41 -12.31
N THR A 165 21.74 -12.00 -13.46
CA THR A 165 23.19 -11.73 -13.59
C THR A 165 23.70 -10.58 -12.71
N GLN A 166 22.81 -9.71 -12.24
CA GLN A 166 23.14 -8.64 -11.29
C GLN A 166 23.66 -9.20 -9.96
N PHE A 167 23.33 -10.44 -9.62
CA PHE A 167 23.78 -11.11 -8.39
C PHE A 167 25.18 -11.66 -8.50
N GLY A 168 25.55 -12.21 -9.65
CA GLY A 168 26.95 -12.50 -9.96
C GLY A 168 27.82 -11.24 -9.87
N MET A 169 27.30 -10.10 -10.34
CA MET A 169 28.00 -8.81 -10.20
C MET A 169 28.15 -8.38 -8.73
N LEU A 170 27.13 -8.59 -7.90
CA LEU A 170 27.21 -8.31 -6.47
C LEU A 170 28.30 -9.13 -5.79
N HIS A 171 28.32 -10.45 -6.02
CA HIS A 171 29.30 -11.34 -5.42
C HIS A 171 30.72 -10.97 -5.83
N LEU A 172 30.97 -10.77 -7.13
CA LEU A 172 32.27 -10.33 -7.62
C LEU A 172 32.67 -8.97 -7.04
N GLY A 173 31.74 -8.03 -6.98
CA GLY A 173 31.97 -6.72 -6.39
C GLY A 173 32.36 -6.78 -4.92
N VAL A 174 31.76 -7.67 -4.13
CA VAL A 174 32.12 -7.90 -2.72
C VAL A 174 33.55 -8.41 -2.61
N GLN A 175 33.93 -9.38 -3.44
CA GLN A 175 35.30 -9.91 -3.48
C GLN A 175 36.31 -8.84 -3.90
N MET A 176 36.00 -8.09 -4.95
CA MET A 176 36.86 -7.02 -5.50
C MET A 176 37.14 -5.91 -4.48
N LEU A 177 36.13 -5.52 -3.71
CA LEU A 177 36.25 -4.47 -2.71
C LEU A 177 36.78 -4.98 -1.36
N GLY A 178 37.00 -6.29 -1.21
CA GLY A 178 37.42 -6.90 0.06
C GLY A 178 36.43 -6.63 1.20
N ILE A 179 35.13 -6.60 0.87
CA ILE A 179 34.08 -6.27 1.85
C ILE A 179 34.06 -7.34 2.94
N THR A 180 34.22 -6.92 4.18
CA THR A 180 34.21 -7.83 5.34
C THR A 180 32.78 -8.16 5.77
N ASN A 181 32.61 -9.27 6.48
CA ASN A 181 31.33 -9.64 7.09
C ASN A 181 30.81 -8.57 8.07
N GLU A 182 31.70 -7.84 8.74
CA GLU A 182 31.34 -6.73 9.62
C GLU A 182 30.75 -5.55 8.83
N GLN A 183 31.39 -5.16 7.72
CA GLN A 183 30.89 -4.11 6.83
C GLN A 183 29.54 -4.50 6.19
N MET A 184 29.41 -5.76 5.77
CA MET A 184 28.16 -6.29 5.22
C MET A 184 27.04 -6.28 6.26
N ARG A 185 27.33 -6.63 7.52
CA ARG A 185 26.34 -6.61 8.60
C ARG A 185 25.91 -5.20 8.98
N ALA A 186 26.82 -4.24 8.95
CA ALA A 186 26.54 -2.87 9.39
C ALA A 186 25.61 -2.12 8.42
N LYS A 187 25.83 -2.27 7.11
CA LYS A 187 25.11 -1.53 6.06
C LYS A 187 24.91 -2.38 4.79
N PRO A 188 24.20 -3.51 4.86
CA PRO A 188 24.15 -4.49 3.78
C PRO A 188 23.69 -3.89 2.45
N ILE A 189 22.64 -3.08 2.43
CA ILE A 189 22.12 -2.51 1.17
C ILE A 189 23.12 -1.52 0.55
N GLU A 190 23.74 -0.65 1.35
CA GLU A 190 24.74 0.33 0.89
C GLU A 190 26.01 -0.36 0.38
N THR A 191 26.45 -1.39 1.11
CA THR A 191 27.63 -2.21 0.78
C THR A 191 27.39 -3.03 -0.49
N LEU A 192 26.25 -3.71 -0.62
CA LEU A 192 25.86 -4.45 -1.82
C LEU A 192 25.75 -3.50 -3.03
N TYR A 193 25.12 -2.34 -2.86
CA TYR A 193 25.06 -1.34 -3.93
C TYR A 193 26.45 -0.87 -4.38
N SER A 194 27.35 -0.61 -3.45
CA SER A 194 28.73 -0.21 -3.75
C SER A 194 29.49 -1.30 -4.51
N ALA A 195 29.33 -2.56 -4.09
CA ALA A 195 29.87 -3.72 -4.78
C ALA A 195 29.34 -3.84 -6.22
N TYR A 196 28.02 -3.71 -6.40
CA TYR A 196 27.39 -3.74 -7.72
C TYR A 196 27.95 -2.63 -8.64
N VAL A 197 28.05 -1.40 -8.15
CA VAL A 197 28.58 -0.27 -8.93
C VAL A 197 30.04 -0.51 -9.32
N ALA A 198 30.87 -1.03 -8.40
CA ALA A 198 32.26 -1.34 -8.68
C ALA A 198 32.41 -2.41 -9.77
N ALA A 199 31.68 -3.52 -9.64
CA ALA A 199 31.71 -4.62 -10.62
C ALA A 199 31.20 -4.17 -12.00
N ASN A 200 30.09 -3.42 -12.07
CA ASN A 200 29.58 -2.92 -13.35
C ASN A 200 30.50 -1.89 -14.00
N THR A 201 31.20 -1.09 -13.20
CA THR A 201 32.16 -0.12 -13.73
C THR A 201 33.34 -0.84 -14.36
N LEU A 202 33.87 -1.86 -13.70
CA LEU A 202 34.94 -2.68 -14.24
C LEU A 202 34.49 -3.47 -15.49
N ALA A 203 33.26 -3.98 -15.50
CA ALA A 203 32.70 -4.72 -16.63
C ALA A 203 32.64 -3.90 -17.94
N LYS A 204 32.63 -2.56 -17.86
CA LYS A 204 32.69 -1.68 -19.05
C LYS A 204 34.06 -1.72 -19.74
N THR A 205 35.13 -1.93 -18.98
CA THR A 205 36.50 -1.99 -19.49
C THR A 205 37.01 -3.42 -19.62
N GLU A 206 36.43 -4.36 -18.87
CA GLU A 206 36.81 -5.79 -18.85
C GLU A 206 35.59 -6.69 -19.07
N PRO A 207 35.32 -7.11 -20.33
CA PRO A 207 34.17 -7.96 -20.65
C PRO A 207 34.14 -9.30 -19.91
N SER A 208 35.30 -9.81 -19.49
CA SER A 208 35.44 -11.06 -18.73
C SER A 208 34.70 -11.04 -17.38
N ILE A 209 34.49 -9.86 -16.79
CA ILE A 209 33.72 -9.69 -15.55
C ILE A 209 32.26 -10.09 -15.76
N THR A 210 31.67 -9.77 -16.91
CA THR A 210 30.28 -10.15 -17.20
C THR A 210 30.13 -11.66 -17.31
N GLU A 211 31.12 -12.33 -17.89
CA GLU A 211 31.09 -13.79 -18.02
C GLU A 211 31.28 -14.47 -16.66
N LYS A 212 32.24 -14.01 -15.85
CA LYS A 212 32.39 -14.48 -14.46
C LYS A 212 31.12 -14.26 -13.64
N ALA A 213 30.44 -13.13 -13.82
CA ALA A 213 29.19 -12.85 -13.12
C ALA A 213 28.10 -13.86 -13.53
N ARG A 214 28.01 -14.21 -14.81
CA ARG A 214 27.10 -15.26 -15.29
C ARG A 214 27.46 -16.61 -14.68
N GLU A 215 28.73 -17.00 -14.69
CA GLU A 215 29.18 -18.26 -14.09
C GLU A 215 28.84 -18.34 -12.59
N CYS A 216 29.12 -17.29 -11.83
CA CYS A 216 28.74 -17.21 -10.41
C CYS A 216 27.23 -17.34 -10.21
N PHE A 217 26.44 -16.66 -11.03
CA PHE A 217 24.99 -16.74 -10.98
C PHE A 217 24.48 -18.14 -11.33
N THR A 218 25.02 -18.79 -12.36
CA THR A 218 24.69 -20.18 -12.72
C THR A 218 25.00 -21.14 -11.57
N LYS A 219 26.14 -20.98 -10.89
CA LYS A 219 26.49 -21.79 -9.71
C LYS A 219 25.50 -21.63 -8.56
N LEU A 220 25.03 -20.39 -8.32
CA LEU A 220 23.98 -20.10 -7.34
C LEU A 220 22.64 -20.73 -7.74
N GLU A 221 22.24 -20.57 -9.00
CA GLU A 221 20.96 -21.07 -9.53
C GLU A 221 20.89 -22.60 -9.52
N THR A 222 22.00 -23.27 -9.81
CA THR A 222 22.11 -24.73 -9.83
C THR A 222 22.47 -25.34 -8.47
N GLY A 223 22.85 -24.51 -7.49
CA GLY A 223 23.25 -24.98 -6.16
C GLY A 223 24.57 -25.78 -6.14
N THR A 224 25.45 -25.56 -7.11
CA THR A 224 26.73 -26.31 -7.22
C THR A 224 27.87 -25.73 -6.38
N ASP A 225 27.63 -24.64 -5.66
CA ASP A 225 28.62 -23.94 -4.83
C ASP A 225 28.01 -23.60 -3.47
N ASP A 226 28.24 -24.49 -2.49
CA ASP A 226 27.66 -24.39 -1.15
C ASP A 226 28.14 -23.15 -0.39
N GLU A 227 29.39 -22.74 -0.57
CA GLU A 227 29.94 -21.58 0.13
C GLU A 227 29.34 -20.28 -0.41
N LEU A 228 29.21 -20.19 -1.74
CA LEU A 228 28.53 -19.07 -2.39
C LEU A 228 27.05 -19.00 -1.96
N ALA A 229 26.36 -20.14 -1.90
CA ALA A 229 24.98 -20.21 -1.41
C ALA A 229 24.86 -19.79 0.06
N ARG A 230 25.77 -20.25 0.93
CA ARG A 230 25.80 -19.88 2.35
C ARG A 230 26.01 -18.39 2.54
N GLN A 231 27.00 -17.82 1.84
CA GLN A 231 27.28 -16.39 1.86
C GLN A 231 26.07 -15.58 1.39
N TRP A 232 25.38 -16.04 0.35
CA TRP A 232 24.18 -15.39 -0.16
C TRP A 232 23.03 -15.37 0.85
N GLN A 233 22.81 -16.47 1.57
CA GLN A 233 21.83 -16.50 2.64
C GLN A 233 22.16 -15.51 3.76
N GLU A 234 23.44 -15.32 4.10
CA GLU A 234 23.86 -14.30 5.07
C GLU A 234 23.55 -12.88 4.58
N TYR A 235 23.79 -12.58 3.31
CA TYR A 235 23.47 -11.26 2.74
C TYR A 235 21.97 -10.99 2.77
N ARG A 236 21.17 -11.95 2.33
CA ARG A 236 19.70 -11.88 2.41
C ARG A 236 19.21 -11.62 3.83
N LYS A 237 19.76 -12.33 4.81
CA LYS A 237 19.41 -12.15 6.23
C LYS A 237 19.71 -10.73 6.70
N HIS A 238 20.92 -10.22 6.43
CA HIS A 238 21.31 -8.86 6.82
C HIS A 238 20.46 -7.80 6.13
N THR A 239 20.16 -7.97 4.84
CA THR A 239 19.27 -7.07 4.09
C THR A 239 17.86 -7.04 4.69
N VAL A 240 17.28 -8.20 5.05
CA VAL A 240 15.95 -8.24 5.68
C VAL A 240 15.96 -7.51 7.02
N THR A 241 16.97 -7.73 7.86
CA THR A 241 17.11 -7.01 9.14
C THR A 241 17.20 -5.49 8.94
N GLU A 242 17.98 -5.01 7.96
CA GLU A 242 18.05 -3.58 7.64
C GLU A 242 16.69 -3.05 7.17
N LEU A 243 16.01 -3.78 6.28
CA LEU A 243 14.69 -3.40 5.78
C LEU A 243 13.63 -3.37 6.87
N GLU A 244 13.58 -4.37 7.77
CA GLU A 244 12.66 -4.42 8.90
C GLU A 244 12.77 -3.17 9.78
N MET A 245 13.99 -2.70 10.06
CA MET A 245 14.19 -1.45 10.82
C MET A 245 13.62 -0.23 10.09
N VAL A 246 13.82 -0.15 8.78
CA VAL A 246 13.30 0.96 7.97
C VAL A 246 11.77 0.91 7.85
N TYR A 247 11.19 -0.28 7.67
CA TYR A 247 9.74 -0.47 7.62
C TYR A 247 9.06 -0.20 8.96
N ALA A 248 9.68 -0.61 10.07
CA ALA A 248 9.18 -0.33 11.41
C ALA A 248 9.03 1.18 11.66
N ARG A 249 9.97 2.00 11.18
CA ARG A 249 9.86 3.48 11.24
C ARG A 249 8.64 4.02 10.50
N LEU A 250 8.19 3.35 9.43
CA LEU A 250 6.99 3.70 8.67
C LEU A 250 5.70 3.09 9.26
N GLY A 251 5.79 2.36 10.37
CA GLY A 251 4.66 1.61 10.93
C GLY A 251 4.23 0.44 10.04
N VAL A 252 5.18 -0.16 9.32
CA VAL A 252 4.96 -1.28 8.40
C VAL A 252 5.55 -2.54 8.98
N ARG A 253 4.79 -3.63 8.95
CA ARG A 253 5.25 -4.98 9.29
C ARG A 253 4.82 -5.94 8.19
N PHE A 254 5.75 -6.74 7.70
CA PHE A 254 5.46 -7.81 6.76
C PHE A 254 5.23 -9.12 7.52
N ASP A 255 4.35 -9.95 6.97
CA ASP A 255 4.10 -11.30 7.47
C ASP A 255 5.10 -12.28 6.87
N GLN A 256 5.57 -12.01 5.64
CA GLN A 256 6.52 -12.86 4.90
C GLN A 256 7.48 -12.02 4.05
N TYR A 257 8.72 -12.49 3.97
CA TYR A 257 9.74 -12.01 3.03
C TYR A 257 10.04 -13.14 2.05
N ASP A 258 9.42 -13.04 0.88
CA ASP A 258 9.64 -13.95 -0.24
C ASP A 258 10.74 -13.40 -1.15
N TRP A 259 11.34 -14.25 -1.97
CA TRP A 259 12.48 -13.90 -2.82
C TRP A 259 12.28 -14.46 -4.22
N GLU A 260 12.67 -13.72 -5.25
CA GLU A 260 12.63 -14.22 -6.63
C GLU A 260 13.41 -15.54 -6.76
N SER A 261 14.52 -15.68 -6.04
CA SER A 261 15.36 -16.88 -5.99
C SER A 261 14.70 -18.12 -5.36
N GLN A 262 13.56 -17.98 -4.66
CA GLN A 262 12.83 -19.13 -4.13
C GLN A 262 12.24 -20.03 -5.22
N TYR A 263 12.03 -19.48 -6.42
CA TYR A 263 11.49 -20.22 -7.56
C TYR A 263 12.64 -20.69 -8.44
N SER A 264 13.10 -21.92 -8.25
CA SER A 264 14.25 -22.46 -8.98
C SER A 264 13.91 -22.77 -10.45
N GLN A 265 14.88 -23.26 -11.20
CA GLN A 265 14.63 -23.76 -12.55
C GLN A 265 13.56 -24.86 -12.58
N ARG A 266 13.40 -25.62 -11.50
CA ARG A 266 12.38 -26.67 -11.40
C ARG A 266 10.97 -26.07 -11.42
N GLU A 267 10.67 -25.13 -10.52
CA GLU A 267 9.34 -24.51 -10.45
C GLU A 267 8.99 -23.77 -11.75
N ILE A 268 10.00 -23.21 -12.42
CA ILE A 268 9.84 -22.58 -13.74
C ILE A 268 9.57 -23.62 -14.82
N GLY A 269 10.29 -24.74 -14.80
CA GLY A 269 10.06 -25.89 -15.68
C GLY A 269 8.64 -26.41 -15.58
N ASP A 270 8.15 -26.61 -14.35
CA ASP A 270 6.78 -27.04 -14.08
C ASP A 270 5.74 -26.06 -14.66
N VAL A 271 5.99 -24.74 -14.59
CA VAL A 271 5.12 -23.73 -15.22
C VAL A 271 5.16 -23.82 -16.75
N LEU A 272 6.35 -23.98 -17.34
CA LEU A 272 6.50 -24.10 -18.79
C LEU A 272 5.82 -25.35 -19.34
N GLU A 273 5.95 -26.48 -18.65
CA GLU A 273 5.27 -27.73 -18.99
C GLU A 273 3.76 -27.54 -18.97
N ARG A 274 3.22 -26.97 -17.89
CA ARG A 274 1.78 -26.69 -17.80
C ARG A 274 1.28 -25.72 -18.87
N LEU A 275 2.07 -24.70 -19.22
CA LEU A 275 1.74 -23.78 -20.32
C LEU A 275 1.69 -24.53 -21.66
N GLN A 276 2.61 -25.48 -21.88
CA GLN A 276 2.63 -26.31 -23.08
C GLN A 276 1.44 -27.27 -23.14
N GLU A 277 1.13 -27.97 -22.03
CA GLU A 277 -0.02 -28.88 -21.92
C GLU A 277 -1.37 -28.18 -22.17
N ASN A 278 -1.49 -26.91 -21.76
CA ASN A 278 -2.68 -26.09 -21.99
C ASN A 278 -2.66 -25.37 -23.34
N ALA A 279 -1.70 -25.67 -24.22
CA ALA A 279 -1.52 -25.03 -25.54
C ALA A 279 -1.39 -23.49 -25.49
N LEU A 280 -0.86 -22.95 -24.39
CA LEU A 280 -0.59 -21.52 -24.18
C LEU A 280 0.83 -21.12 -24.56
N LEU A 281 1.76 -22.08 -24.57
CA LEU A 281 3.15 -21.87 -24.93
C LEU A 281 3.35 -22.02 -26.44
N LEU A 282 3.88 -21.00 -27.10
CA LEU A 282 4.14 -20.96 -28.54
C LEU A 282 5.63 -20.84 -28.82
N ASP A 283 6.13 -21.61 -29.78
CA ASP A 283 7.50 -21.50 -30.25
C ASP A 283 7.64 -20.42 -31.34
N GLU A 284 8.70 -19.62 -31.24
CA GLU A 284 9.10 -18.64 -32.25
C GLU A 284 10.25 -19.17 -33.12
N LYS A 285 10.36 -18.64 -34.35
CA LYS A 285 11.40 -19.07 -35.31
C LYS A 285 12.84 -18.82 -34.84
N ASP A 286 13.03 -17.88 -33.92
CA ASP A 286 14.33 -17.52 -33.35
C ASP A 286 14.66 -18.30 -32.06
N GLY A 287 13.90 -19.35 -31.75
CA GLY A 287 14.11 -20.22 -30.60
C GLY A 287 13.55 -19.69 -29.28
N ARG A 288 12.90 -18.52 -29.27
CA ARG A 288 12.15 -18.03 -28.10
C ARG A 288 10.87 -18.81 -27.92
N LYS A 289 10.36 -18.84 -26.68
CA LYS A 289 9.00 -19.26 -26.38
C LYS A 289 8.18 -18.10 -25.85
N VAL A 290 6.94 -17.98 -26.31
CA VAL A 290 6.05 -16.86 -26.02
C VAL A 290 4.68 -17.33 -25.57
N VAL A 291 3.95 -16.47 -24.86
CA VAL A 291 2.51 -16.59 -24.61
C VAL A 291 1.77 -15.46 -25.33
N GLU A 292 0.56 -15.70 -25.80
CA GLU A 292 -0.25 -14.68 -26.45
C GLU A 292 -1.23 -14.03 -25.47
N VAL A 293 -1.17 -12.71 -25.33
CA VAL A 293 -2.06 -11.92 -24.47
C VAL A 293 -2.50 -10.68 -25.23
N ASP A 294 -3.81 -10.48 -25.38
CA ASP A 294 -4.39 -9.35 -26.11
C ASP A 294 -3.85 -9.18 -27.54
N GLY A 295 -3.65 -10.30 -28.24
CA GLY A 295 -3.06 -10.34 -29.59
C GLY A 295 -1.58 -9.95 -29.65
N ARG A 296 -0.90 -9.85 -28.50
CA ARG A 296 0.54 -9.60 -28.40
C ARG A 296 1.27 -10.86 -27.96
N ARG A 297 2.41 -11.14 -28.58
CA ARG A 297 3.30 -12.25 -28.20
C ARG A 297 4.31 -11.79 -27.17
N ILE A 298 4.23 -12.36 -25.98
CA ILE A 298 5.02 -11.97 -24.81
C ILE A 298 6.03 -13.08 -24.50
N PRO A 299 7.34 -12.79 -24.51
CA PRO A 299 8.36 -13.81 -24.30
C PRO A 299 8.37 -14.30 -22.84
N VAL A 300 8.42 -15.62 -22.70
CA VAL A 300 8.56 -16.34 -21.41
C VAL A 300 9.87 -17.11 -21.32
N VAL A 301 10.47 -17.46 -22.47
CA VAL A 301 11.80 -18.08 -22.59
C VAL A 301 12.58 -17.38 -23.70
N LYS A 302 13.85 -17.08 -23.45
CA LYS A 302 14.77 -16.50 -24.44
C LYS A 302 15.28 -17.56 -25.41
N SER A 303 15.93 -17.12 -26.49
CA SER A 303 16.55 -17.99 -27.50
C SER A 303 17.68 -18.86 -26.94
N ASP A 304 18.30 -18.45 -25.82
CA ASP A 304 19.32 -19.21 -25.10
C ASP A 304 18.75 -20.22 -24.09
N GLY A 305 17.42 -20.37 -24.04
CA GLY A 305 16.73 -21.26 -23.11
C GLY A 305 16.53 -20.69 -21.69
N SER A 306 17.09 -19.52 -21.38
CA SER A 306 16.90 -18.88 -20.07
C SER A 306 15.46 -18.35 -19.91
N SER A 307 14.89 -18.56 -18.73
CA SER A 307 13.55 -18.07 -18.39
C SER A 307 13.51 -16.56 -18.14
N LEU A 308 12.33 -15.97 -18.29
CA LEU A 308 12.08 -14.56 -18.03
C LEU A 308 11.25 -14.35 -16.76
N TYR A 309 11.20 -13.08 -16.30
CA TYR A 309 10.49 -12.67 -15.08
C TYR A 309 9.01 -13.10 -15.04
N LEU A 310 8.32 -13.09 -16.19
CA LEU A 310 6.91 -13.46 -16.26
C LEU A 310 6.65 -14.89 -15.77
N THR A 311 7.46 -15.85 -16.20
CA THR A 311 7.31 -17.28 -15.85
C THR A 311 7.53 -17.52 -14.36
N ARG A 312 8.49 -16.79 -13.78
CA ARG A 312 8.79 -16.81 -12.35
C ARG A 312 7.64 -16.23 -11.53
N ASP A 313 7.06 -15.12 -11.97
CA ASP A 313 5.92 -14.52 -11.28
C ASP A 313 4.68 -15.40 -11.36
N ILE A 314 4.48 -16.14 -12.46
CA ILE A 314 3.41 -17.16 -12.55
C ILE A 314 3.64 -18.24 -11.49
N ALA A 315 4.86 -18.77 -11.36
CA ALA A 315 5.21 -19.73 -10.31
C ALA A 315 4.91 -19.17 -8.91
N ALA A 316 5.24 -17.89 -8.69
CA ALA A 316 4.96 -17.21 -7.43
C ALA A 316 3.46 -17.07 -7.14
N VAL A 317 2.63 -16.73 -8.14
CA VAL A 317 1.17 -16.66 -7.94
C VAL A 317 0.61 -18.03 -7.57
N LEU A 318 1.03 -19.08 -8.25
CA LEU A 318 0.58 -20.45 -8.02
C LEU A 318 0.96 -20.94 -6.62
N ASP A 319 2.21 -20.71 -6.20
CA ASP A 319 2.65 -21.05 -4.84
C ASP A 319 1.89 -20.27 -3.76
N ARG A 320 1.71 -18.96 -3.95
CA ARG A 320 0.94 -18.12 -3.02
C ARG A 320 -0.50 -18.58 -2.93
N PHE A 321 -1.12 -18.99 -4.04
CA PHE A 321 -2.46 -19.54 -4.03
C PHE A 321 -2.51 -20.85 -3.25
N ARG A 322 -1.54 -21.75 -3.45
CA ARG A 322 -1.42 -22.99 -2.69
C ARG A 322 -1.24 -22.74 -1.18
N ARG A 323 -0.40 -21.76 -0.79
CA ARG A 323 -0.14 -21.42 0.63
C ARG A 323 -1.33 -20.76 1.31
N TYR A 324 -2.04 -19.90 0.60
CA TYR A 324 -2.98 -18.96 1.22
C TYR A 324 -4.43 -19.13 0.82
N ASN A 325 -4.71 -19.84 -0.29
CA ASN A 325 -6.01 -19.96 -0.93
C ASN A 325 -6.74 -18.60 -0.95
N PHE A 326 -6.07 -17.58 -1.49
CA PHE A 326 -6.53 -16.21 -1.38
C PHE A 326 -7.80 -15.98 -2.22
N GLU A 327 -8.72 -15.18 -1.70
CA GLU A 327 -9.86 -14.64 -2.46
C GLU A 327 -9.39 -13.53 -3.39
N ARG A 328 -8.49 -12.67 -2.91
CA ARG A 328 -7.86 -11.61 -3.72
C ARG A 328 -6.40 -11.43 -3.38
N MET A 329 -5.62 -11.15 -4.40
CA MET A 329 -4.21 -10.81 -4.32
C MET A 329 -3.96 -9.45 -4.96
N TYR A 330 -3.45 -8.53 -4.16
CA TYR A 330 -3.18 -7.15 -4.54
C TYR A 330 -1.69 -6.95 -4.76
N TYR A 331 -1.32 -6.53 -5.96
CA TYR A 331 0.05 -6.16 -6.33
C TYR A 331 0.16 -4.64 -6.36
N VAL A 332 0.89 -4.06 -5.40
CA VAL A 332 1.04 -2.61 -5.28
C VAL A 332 2.31 -2.18 -6.00
N VAL A 333 2.19 -1.91 -7.30
CA VAL A 333 3.35 -1.65 -8.17
C VAL A 333 3.11 -0.42 -9.06
N GLU A 334 4.19 0.28 -9.39
CA GLU A 334 4.20 1.47 -10.24
C GLU A 334 3.53 1.24 -11.60
N ASN A 335 2.87 2.27 -12.14
CA ASN A 335 2.12 2.24 -13.40
C ASN A 335 2.93 1.68 -14.58
N GLY A 336 4.24 1.95 -14.65
CA GLY A 336 5.14 1.49 -15.70
C GLY A 336 5.23 -0.03 -15.87
N GLN A 337 4.75 -0.83 -14.90
CA GLN A 337 4.69 -2.29 -15.00
C GLN A 337 3.30 -2.82 -15.37
N ALA A 338 2.37 -1.97 -15.81
CA ALA A 338 1.00 -2.37 -16.12
C ALA A 338 0.91 -3.49 -17.18
N ASP A 339 1.75 -3.43 -18.23
CA ASP A 339 1.77 -4.45 -19.28
C ASP A 339 2.23 -5.81 -18.75
N HIS A 340 3.22 -5.82 -17.86
CA HIS A 340 3.69 -7.04 -17.18
C HIS A 340 2.58 -7.67 -16.33
N PHE A 341 1.92 -6.89 -15.47
CA PHE A 341 0.83 -7.43 -14.64
C PHE A 341 -0.38 -7.87 -15.46
N ASN A 342 -0.68 -7.19 -16.57
CA ASN A 342 -1.71 -7.65 -17.50
C ASN A 342 -1.36 -9.03 -18.10
N ALA A 343 -0.11 -9.20 -18.54
CA ALA A 343 0.40 -10.48 -19.02
C ALA A 343 0.34 -11.57 -17.95
N LEU A 344 0.83 -11.26 -16.75
CA LEU A 344 0.84 -12.17 -15.60
C LEU A 344 -0.56 -12.67 -15.26
N PHE A 345 -1.53 -11.76 -15.11
CA PHE A 345 -2.86 -12.11 -14.66
C PHE A 345 -3.63 -12.90 -15.72
N LYS A 346 -3.54 -12.49 -17.00
CA LYS A 346 -4.23 -13.19 -18.09
C LYS A 346 -3.63 -14.57 -18.35
N THR A 347 -2.30 -14.67 -18.33
CA THR A 347 -1.63 -15.96 -18.51
C THR A 347 -1.94 -16.90 -17.34
N THR A 348 -1.91 -16.42 -16.09
CA THR A 348 -2.24 -17.24 -14.92
C THR A 348 -3.70 -17.70 -14.93
N ALA A 349 -4.64 -16.82 -15.25
CA ALA A 349 -6.06 -17.15 -15.31
C ALA A 349 -6.40 -18.10 -16.49
N ALA A 350 -5.62 -18.07 -17.57
CA ALA A 350 -5.74 -19.05 -18.65
C ALA A 350 -5.13 -20.41 -18.27
N LEU A 351 -4.09 -20.42 -17.42
CA LEU A 351 -3.38 -21.63 -16.99
C LEU A 351 -4.14 -22.44 -15.92
N THR A 352 -5.02 -21.81 -15.13
CA THR A 352 -5.85 -22.51 -14.13
C THR A 352 -7.18 -21.80 -13.89
N THR A 353 -8.23 -22.60 -13.68
CA THR A 353 -9.57 -22.10 -13.31
C THR A 353 -9.69 -21.69 -11.85
N ASP A 354 -8.74 -22.09 -10.99
CA ASP A 354 -8.76 -21.78 -9.56
C ASP A 354 -8.47 -20.30 -9.26
N ILE A 355 -7.78 -19.62 -10.18
CA ILE A 355 -7.33 -18.23 -10.04
C ILE A 355 -7.89 -17.39 -11.20
N PRO A 356 -9.20 -17.12 -11.22
CA PRO A 356 -9.77 -16.26 -12.24
C PRO A 356 -9.22 -14.84 -12.15
N LEU A 357 -9.33 -14.09 -13.26
CA LEU A 357 -8.70 -12.79 -13.44
C LEU A 357 -9.06 -11.77 -12.34
N ASP A 358 -10.28 -11.83 -11.81
CA ASP A 358 -10.80 -10.93 -10.79
C ASP A 358 -10.21 -11.15 -9.39
N ARG A 359 -9.51 -12.28 -9.16
CA ARG A 359 -8.74 -12.52 -7.93
C ARG A 359 -7.42 -11.77 -7.90
N MET A 360 -6.91 -11.30 -9.04
CA MET A 360 -5.62 -10.61 -9.12
C MET A 360 -5.83 -9.13 -9.44
N VAL A 361 -5.27 -8.24 -8.62
CA VAL A 361 -5.51 -6.80 -8.72
C VAL A 361 -4.21 -6.03 -8.75
N HIS A 362 -3.97 -5.29 -9.84
CA HIS A 362 -2.85 -4.36 -9.94
C HIS A 362 -3.24 -3.01 -9.35
N VAL A 363 -2.73 -2.74 -8.14
CA VAL A 363 -2.91 -1.49 -7.43
C VAL A 363 -1.88 -0.48 -7.91
N LYS A 364 -2.20 0.17 -9.03
CA LYS A 364 -1.27 1.07 -9.74
C LYS A 364 -1.06 2.42 -9.05
N PHE A 365 0.15 2.95 -9.14
CA PHE A 365 0.52 4.29 -8.66
C PHE A 365 1.54 4.99 -9.58
N GLY A 366 1.55 6.33 -9.58
CA GLY A 366 2.49 7.14 -10.37
C GLY A 366 3.84 7.37 -9.67
N ARG A 367 4.80 7.98 -10.35
CA ARG A 367 6.15 8.23 -9.83
C ARG A 367 6.23 9.47 -8.93
N ILE A 368 7.26 9.50 -8.08
CA ILE A 368 7.66 10.70 -7.35
C ILE A 368 8.94 11.23 -7.98
N HIS A 369 8.98 12.52 -8.25
CA HIS A 369 10.20 13.23 -8.64
C HIS A 369 10.65 14.18 -7.52
N GLY A 370 11.92 14.62 -7.55
CA GLY A 370 12.42 15.67 -6.65
C GLY A 370 12.61 15.26 -5.18
N MET A 371 12.32 14.02 -4.79
CA MET A 371 12.62 13.54 -3.44
C MET A 371 14.09 13.12 -3.35
N SER A 372 14.93 14.08 -2.96
CA SER A 372 16.36 13.88 -2.70
C SER A 372 16.79 14.43 -1.33
N THR A 373 17.95 13.99 -0.86
CA THR A 373 18.65 14.59 0.29
C THR A 373 19.33 15.90 -0.11
N ARG A 374 19.70 16.74 0.86
CA ARG A 374 20.45 18.00 0.62
C ARG A 374 21.79 17.78 -0.10
N SER A 375 22.37 16.59 -0.03
CA SER A 375 23.67 16.24 -0.65
C SER A 375 23.58 15.81 -2.11
N GLY A 376 22.37 15.56 -2.64
CA GLY A 376 22.15 15.19 -4.06
C GLY A 376 22.76 13.84 -4.51
N LYS A 377 23.33 13.05 -3.58
CA LYS A 377 23.86 11.71 -3.85
C LYS A 377 22.74 10.68 -4.01
N VAL A 378 23.11 9.43 -4.35
CA VAL A 378 22.20 8.27 -4.33
C VAL A 378 21.40 8.27 -3.03
N VAL A 379 20.08 8.21 -3.14
CA VAL A 379 19.15 8.42 -2.03
C VAL A 379 18.54 7.08 -1.61
N PHE A 380 18.89 6.62 -0.40
CA PHE A 380 18.23 5.48 0.22
C PHE A 380 17.03 5.95 1.04
N LEU A 381 15.99 5.10 1.19
CA LEU A 381 14.83 5.45 2.02
C LEU A 381 15.22 5.83 3.45
N ARG A 382 16.17 5.13 4.06
CA ARG A 382 16.70 5.49 5.38
C ARG A 382 17.14 6.96 5.42
N ASP A 383 17.82 7.43 4.38
CA ASP A 383 18.33 8.80 4.30
C ASP A 383 17.21 9.81 4.08
N VAL A 384 16.17 9.46 3.31
CA VAL A 384 14.95 10.27 3.19
C VAL A 384 14.28 10.46 4.54
N LEU A 385 14.13 9.39 5.33
CA LEU A 385 13.50 9.47 6.65
C LEU A 385 14.38 10.22 7.66
N ASN A 386 15.71 10.06 7.56
CA ASN A 386 16.65 10.83 8.37
C ASN A 386 16.59 12.32 8.03
N GLU A 387 16.55 12.69 6.74
CA GLU A 387 16.38 14.07 6.29
C GLU A 387 15.04 14.64 6.79
N ALA A 388 13.95 13.87 6.73
CA ALA A 388 12.65 14.29 7.26
C ALA A 388 12.72 14.62 8.76
N ARG A 389 13.36 13.74 9.55
CA ARG A 389 13.61 13.95 10.99
C ARG A 389 14.46 15.20 11.22
N ASP A 390 15.57 15.33 10.52
CA ASP A 390 16.54 16.41 10.75
C ASP A 390 15.96 17.78 10.38
N LEU A 391 15.25 17.87 9.24
CA LEU A 391 14.51 19.07 8.86
C LEU A 391 13.42 19.44 9.88
N MET A 392 12.76 18.44 10.46
CA MET A 392 11.75 18.68 11.47
C MET A 392 12.37 19.14 12.79
N LEU A 393 13.49 18.55 13.18
CA LEU A 393 14.25 18.96 14.35
C LEU A 393 14.69 20.43 14.22
N GLU A 394 15.29 20.82 13.10
CA GLU A 394 15.66 22.21 12.82
C GLU A 394 14.47 23.16 12.97
N LYS A 395 13.31 22.80 12.41
CA LYS A 395 12.08 23.60 12.54
C LYS A 395 11.55 23.71 13.96
N GLN A 396 11.68 22.64 14.76
CA GLN A 396 11.26 22.67 16.17
C GLN A 396 12.14 23.59 17.01
N LEU A 397 13.46 23.55 16.78
CA LEU A 397 14.45 24.40 17.46
C LEU A 397 14.25 25.88 17.15
N GLN A 398 13.82 26.21 15.94
CA GLN A 398 13.58 27.58 15.49
C GLN A 398 12.19 28.13 15.89
N SER A 399 11.28 27.29 16.38
CA SER A 399 9.91 27.70 16.70
C SER A 399 9.83 28.39 18.06
N ALA A 400 9.41 29.66 18.06
CA ALA A 400 9.16 30.45 19.28
C ALA A 400 8.05 29.88 20.20
N THR A 401 7.27 28.91 19.73
CA THR A 401 6.16 28.30 20.46
C THR A 401 6.49 26.94 21.09
N THR A 402 7.73 26.44 20.91
CA THR A 402 8.18 25.20 21.56
C THR A 402 8.40 25.48 23.05
N LYS A 403 7.46 25.02 23.90
CA LYS A 403 7.43 25.30 25.35
C LYS A 403 8.33 24.41 26.21
N VAL A 404 9.02 23.45 25.61
CA VAL A 404 9.89 22.50 26.32
C VAL A 404 11.31 23.05 26.28
N GLU A 405 11.99 23.15 27.42
CA GLU A 405 13.43 23.43 27.45
C GLU A 405 14.16 22.30 26.72
N LEU A 406 14.77 22.66 25.59
CA LEU A 406 15.57 21.79 24.75
C LEU A 406 16.94 21.54 25.42
N SER A 407 16.94 20.97 26.63
CA SER A 407 18.19 20.50 27.21
C SER A 407 18.62 19.22 26.48
N SER A 408 19.84 19.24 25.98
CA SER A 408 20.47 18.34 25.02
C SER A 408 20.66 16.88 25.47
N SER A 409 19.93 16.43 26.49
CA SER A 409 20.16 15.17 27.21
C SER A 409 18.98 14.18 27.19
N SER A 410 17.80 14.56 26.67
CA SER A 410 16.64 13.64 26.59
C SER A 410 16.55 12.98 25.21
N SER A 411 16.43 11.65 25.16
CA SER A 411 16.22 10.86 23.92
C SER A 411 14.91 11.19 23.17
N ASP A 412 14.04 11.98 23.78
CA ASP A 412 12.64 12.10 23.40
C ASP A 412 12.42 13.06 22.23
N TYR A 413 13.23 14.13 22.12
CA TYR A 413 13.01 15.14 21.07
C TYR A 413 13.36 14.62 19.66
N LYS A 414 14.43 13.83 19.51
CA LYS A 414 14.76 13.17 18.24
C LYS A 414 13.66 12.19 17.83
N THR A 415 13.06 11.51 18.80
CA THR A 415 11.93 10.59 18.59
C THR A 415 10.69 11.35 18.12
N VAL A 416 10.35 12.48 18.75
CA VAL A 416 9.23 13.33 18.31
C VAL A 416 9.48 13.89 16.90
N ALA A 417 10.68 14.38 16.62
CA ALA A 417 11.05 14.87 15.29
C ALA A 417 10.93 13.75 14.23
N ASP A 418 11.31 12.51 14.56
CA ASP A 418 11.18 11.36 13.67
C ASP A 418 9.70 11.05 13.38
N ILE A 419 8.85 10.99 14.42
CA ILE A 419 7.41 10.78 14.28
C ILE A 419 6.77 11.85 13.40
N LEU A 420 7.10 13.12 13.62
CA LEU A 420 6.58 14.24 12.84
C LEU A 420 7.09 14.21 11.39
N GLY A 421 8.37 13.92 11.18
CA GLY A 421 8.98 13.78 9.87
C GLY A 421 8.36 12.64 9.06
N VAL A 422 8.22 11.45 9.66
CA VAL A 422 7.55 10.30 9.05
C VAL A 422 6.08 10.62 8.74
N SER A 423 5.36 11.23 9.67
CA SER A 423 3.96 11.63 9.47
C SER A 423 3.81 12.60 8.28
N ALA A 424 4.75 13.53 8.13
CA ALA A 424 4.79 14.45 7.00
C ALA A 424 5.03 13.73 5.67
N VAL A 425 5.98 12.79 5.61
CA VAL A 425 6.26 11.99 4.40
C VAL A 425 5.03 11.17 4.00
N ILE A 426 4.44 10.41 4.95
CA ILE A 426 3.28 9.55 4.70
C ILE A 426 2.08 10.37 4.23
N THR A 427 1.74 11.45 4.94
CA THR A 427 0.56 12.26 4.62
C THR A 427 0.76 12.99 3.29
N ASN A 428 1.97 13.46 3.00
CA ASN A 428 2.25 14.16 1.76
C ASN A 428 2.15 13.26 0.53
N ASP A 429 2.45 11.97 0.65
CA ASP A 429 2.21 10.99 -0.43
C ASP A 429 0.72 10.62 -0.55
N LEU A 430 0.08 10.27 0.57
CA LEU A 430 -1.31 9.78 0.58
C LEU A 430 -2.35 10.85 0.19
N LYS A 431 -2.05 12.14 0.37
CA LYS A 431 -2.94 13.22 -0.09
C LYS A 431 -2.96 13.38 -1.61
N GLN A 432 -1.97 12.82 -2.31
CA GLN A 432 -1.91 12.88 -3.77
C GLN A 432 -2.82 11.82 -4.37
N ARG A 433 -3.32 12.09 -5.59
CA ARG A 433 -4.01 11.04 -6.36
C ARG A 433 -3.01 9.94 -6.70
N ARG A 434 -3.24 8.73 -6.20
CA ARG A 434 -2.32 7.58 -6.32
C ARG A 434 -1.76 7.36 -7.72
N GLN A 435 -2.61 7.38 -8.75
CA GLN A 435 -2.20 7.09 -10.14
C GLN A 435 -1.45 8.24 -10.83
N ARG A 436 -1.34 9.42 -10.22
CA ARG A 436 -0.63 10.56 -10.80
C ARG A 436 0.81 10.60 -10.30
N ASP A 437 1.67 11.05 -11.20
CA ASP A 437 3.02 11.47 -10.86
C ASP A 437 2.95 12.80 -10.10
N TYR A 438 3.93 13.04 -9.22
CA TYR A 438 4.04 14.33 -8.55
C TYR A 438 5.48 14.66 -8.14
N ASP A 439 5.78 15.95 -8.05
CA ASP A 439 7.06 16.46 -7.57
C ASP A 439 6.99 16.66 -6.05
N PHE A 440 7.92 16.02 -5.34
CA PHE A 440 8.04 16.13 -3.90
C PHE A 440 8.75 17.44 -3.52
N ASP A 441 8.24 18.10 -2.49
CA ASP A 441 8.75 19.35 -1.99
C ASP A 441 8.79 19.30 -0.45
N TRP A 442 10.00 19.28 0.11
CA TRP A 442 10.23 19.26 1.56
C TRP A 442 9.57 20.44 2.28
N LYS A 443 9.55 21.64 1.67
CA LYS A 443 8.93 22.81 2.28
C LYS A 443 7.43 22.60 2.42
N LYS A 444 6.77 22.07 1.39
CA LYS A 444 5.33 21.76 1.42
C LYS A 444 4.99 20.60 2.35
N ALA A 445 5.79 19.53 2.33
CA ALA A 445 5.54 18.36 3.16
C ALA A 445 5.62 18.69 4.66
N LEU A 446 6.59 19.53 5.05
CA LEU A 446 6.88 19.88 6.44
C LEU A 446 6.23 21.21 6.90
N GLN A 447 5.20 21.70 6.22
CA GLN A 447 4.45 22.88 6.68
C GLN A 447 3.61 22.56 7.92
N VAL A 448 3.62 23.47 8.91
CA VAL A 448 2.80 23.35 10.13
C VAL A 448 1.32 23.66 9.84
N ASN A 449 1.07 24.55 8.87
CA ASN A 449 -0.25 24.94 8.42
C ASN A 449 -0.64 24.18 7.15
N GLY A 450 -1.95 23.97 6.95
CA GLY A 450 -2.50 23.26 5.80
C GLY A 450 -2.70 21.76 6.03
N ASP A 451 -2.99 21.03 4.95
CA ASP A 451 -3.28 19.59 4.96
C ASP A 451 -1.98 18.78 4.99
N THR A 452 -1.34 18.75 6.16
CA THR A 452 -0.05 18.08 6.39
C THR A 452 -0.10 17.10 7.56
N GLY A 453 0.82 16.15 7.57
CA GLY A 453 0.96 15.20 8.69
C GLY A 453 1.28 15.89 10.01
N ILE A 454 2.01 17.01 9.96
CA ILE A 454 2.31 17.82 11.15
C ILE A 454 1.03 18.41 11.73
N LYS A 455 0.11 18.91 10.89
CA LYS A 455 -1.15 19.45 11.36
C LYS A 455 -2.02 18.38 12.02
N LEU A 456 -2.04 17.16 11.48
CA LEU A 456 -2.75 16.02 12.08
C LEU A 456 -2.18 15.69 13.46
N GLN A 457 -0.86 15.53 13.58
CA GLN A 457 -0.18 15.25 14.85
C GLN A 457 -0.40 16.37 15.88
N TYR A 458 -0.28 17.64 15.46
CA TYR A 458 -0.55 18.78 16.33
C TYR A 458 -2.01 18.80 16.83
N THR A 459 -2.97 18.47 15.96
CA THR A 459 -4.39 18.41 16.33
C THR A 459 -4.63 17.31 17.35
N HIS A 460 -4.04 16.12 17.14
CA HIS A 460 -4.07 15.02 18.10
C HIS A 460 -3.50 15.44 19.47
N CYS A 461 -2.28 15.99 19.50
CA CYS A 461 -1.65 16.44 20.75
C CYS A 461 -2.47 17.51 21.47
N ARG A 462 -3.07 18.45 20.73
CA ARG A 462 -3.92 19.49 21.30
C ARG A 462 -5.19 18.90 21.93
N LEU A 463 -5.84 17.95 21.26
CA LEU A 463 -7.02 17.27 21.80
C LEU A 463 -6.64 16.48 23.06
N HIS A 464 -5.51 15.77 23.04
CA HIS A 464 -5.01 15.04 24.21
C HIS A 464 -4.72 15.99 25.40
N SER A 465 -4.06 17.13 25.15
CA SER A 465 -3.79 18.13 26.19
C SER A 465 -5.08 18.74 26.76
N LEU A 466 -6.09 19.00 25.92
CA LEU A 466 -7.40 19.45 26.40
C LEU A 466 -8.05 18.41 27.30
N LEU A 467 -8.00 17.13 26.95
CA LEU A 467 -8.52 16.04 27.78
C LEU A 467 -7.81 15.97 29.14
N GLN A 468 -6.47 16.04 29.14
CA GLN A 468 -5.69 16.06 30.39
C GLN A 468 -6.05 17.24 31.30
N ASN A 469 -6.26 18.43 30.72
CA ASN A 469 -6.64 19.62 31.48
C ASN A 469 -8.10 19.56 31.99
N LEU A 470 -8.96 18.81 31.29
CA LEU A 470 -10.39 18.69 31.58
C LEU A 470 -10.74 17.35 32.25
N ASN A 471 -9.76 16.63 32.81
CA ASN A 471 -9.91 15.26 33.32
C ASN A 471 -11.05 15.11 34.36
N MET A 472 -11.42 16.20 35.04
CA MET A 472 -12.53 16.29 36.00
C MET A 472 -13.94 16.30 35.37
N LEU A 473 -14.07 16.51 34.06
CA LEU A 473 -15.34 16.65 33.34
C LEU A 473 -15.67 15.46 32.45
N ILE A 474 -14.85 14.40 32.45
CA ILE A 474 -15.04 13.22 31.61
C ILE A 474 -15.97 12.24 32.35
N PRO A 475 -17.18 11.95 31.85
CA PRO A 475 -18.08 11.01 32.49
C PRO A 475 -17.46 9.61 32.54
N PRO A 476 -17.65 8.81 33.62
CA PRO A 476 -17.11 7.45 33.75
C PRO A 476 -17.56 6.49 32.63
N THR A 477 -18.63 6.84 31.92
CA THR A 477 -19.22 6.06 30.83
C THR A 477 -18.51 6.26 29.49
N VAL A 478 -17.66 7.28 29.35
CA VAL A 478 -16.89 7.51 28.13
C VAL A 478 -15.57 6.75 28.23
N ARG A 479 -15.43 5.71 27.39
CA ARG A 479 -14.18 4.95 27.29
C ARG A 479 -13.42 5.41 26.05
N TRP A 480 -12.30 6.09 26.26
CA TRP A 480 -11.40 6.50 25.17
C TRP A 480 -10.37 5.39 24.88
N MET A 481 -9.91 5.35 23.63
CA MET A 481 -9.03 4.32 23.07
C MET A 481 -7.56 4.69 23.12
#